data_AF-A0A2U2SFN2-F1
#
_entry.id   AF-A0A2U2SFN2-F1
#
_cell.length_a   1.000
_cell.length_b   1.000
_cell.length_c   1.000
_cell.angle_alpha   90.00
_cell.angle_beta   90.00
_cell.angle_gamma   90.00
#
_symmetry.space_group_name_H-M   'P 1'
#
loop_
_entity.id
_entity.type
_entity.pdbx_description
1 polymer ?
#
loop_
_entity_poly.entity_id
_entity_poly.type
_entity_poly.pdbx_seq_one_letter_code
_entity_poly.pdbx_strand_id
1 'polypeptide(L)'
;MKLLIAYTSDVLVGLPAGLLVFMTTMAASALLRQRGIAVNWLELLLLTFSAAAIGWLIRLSRKLRALPTALVSGIVSASVILFLWLTSPHNAALNPLLFGLPGLAISLLITPLAARQ
;
A
#
# COMPACT_ATOMS: atom_id res chain seq x y z
N MET A 1 -26.23 -4.93 -14.47
CA MET A 1 -25.98 -3.53 -14.05
C MET A 1 -25.44 -3.41 -12.62
N LYS A 2 -26.06 -4.03 -11.59
CA LYS A 2 -25.59 -3.94 -10.18
C LYS A 2 -24.15 -4.41 -9.92
N LEU A 3 -23.68 -5.43 -10.65
CA LEU A 3 -22.30 -5.94 -10.56
C LEU A 3 -21.26 -4.94 -11.11
N LEU A 4 -21.55 -4.31 -12.26
CA LEU A 4 -20.61 -3.36 -12.87
C LEU A 4 -20.42 -2.11 -12.01
N ILE A 5 -21.53 -1.61 -11.43
CA ILE A 5 -21.52 -0.52 -10.44
C ILE A 5 -20.76 -0.95 -9.16
N ALA A 6 -20.76 -2.24 -8.85
CA ALA A 6 -20.04 -2.74 -7.70
C ALA A 6 -18.52 -2.67 -7.89
N TYR A 7 -18.06 -3.18 -9.03
CA TYR A 7 -16.66 -3.13 -9.42
C TYR A 7 -16.13 -1.70 -9.56
N THR A 8 -16.86 -0.80 -10.23
CA THR A 8 -16.41 0.59 -10.38
C THR A 8 -16.30 1.30 -9.04
N SER A 9 -17.23 1.03 -8.12
CA SER A 9 -17.16 1.59 -6.76
C SER A 9 -15.95 1.07 -5.98
N ASP A 10 -15.59 -0.20 -6.13
CA ASP A 10 -14.42 -0.79 -5.47
C ASP A 10 -13.11 -0.22 -6.04
N VAL A 11 -13.07 0.07 -7.34
CA VAL A 11 -11.93 0.76 -7.98
C VAL A 11 -11.82 2.22 -7.54
N LEU A 12 -12.94 2.96 -7.54
CA LEU A 12 -12.95 4.37 -7.17
C LEU A 12 -12.50 4.61 -5.73
N VAL A 13 -12.78 3.68 -4.81
CA VAL A 13 -12.34 3.78 -3.41
C VAL A 13 -10.98 3.10 -3.20
N GLY A 14 -10.71 2.00 -3.90
CA GLY A 14 -9.45 1.26 -3.78
C GLY A 14 -8.25 2.04 -4.30
N LEU A 15 -8.42 2.85 -5.35
CA LEU A 15 -7.35 3.66 -5.93
C LEU A 15 -6.78 4.70 -4.95
N PRO A 16 -7.58 5.60 -4.34
CA PRO A 16 -7.07 6.52 -3.33
C PRO A 16 -6.57 5.79 -2.07
N ALA A 17 -7.17 4.67 -1.69
CA ALA A 17 -6.70 3.89 -0.55
C ALA A 17 -5.28 3.31 -0.80
N GLY A 18 -5.03 2.76 -2.00
CA GLY A 18 -3.71 2.23 -2.37
C GLY A 18 -2.65 3.32 -2.46
N LEU A 19 -3.03 4.50 -2.97
CA LEU A 19 -2.17 5.68 -2.98
C LEU A 19 -1.87 6.19 -1.57
N LEU A 20 -2.85 6.14 -0.65
CA LEU A 20 -2.64 6.50 0.75
C LEU A 20 -1.62 5.57 1.43
N VAL A 21 -1.65 4.25 1.18
CA VAL A 21 -0.65 3.31 1.72
C VAL A 21 0.75 3.76 1.29
N PHE A 22 0.89 4.08 0.01
CA PHE A 22 2.15 4.52 -0.54
C PHE A 22 2.61 5.88 0.04
N MET A 23 1.73 6.90 0.00
CA MET A 23 2.06 8.25 0.45
C MET A 23 2.42 8.30 1.93
N THR A 24 1.67 7.60 2.78
CA THR A 24 1.96 7.54 4.22
C THR A 24 3.29 6.87 4.50
N THR A 25 3.59 5.76 3.81
CA THR A 25 4.87 5.07 3.94
C THR A 25 6.03 5.97 3.48
N MET A 26 5.90 6.66 2.34
CA MET A 26 6.94 7.55 1.83
C MET A 26 7.16 8.77 2.72
N ALA A 27 6.08 9.38 3.20
CA ALA A 27 6.17 10.53 4.10
C ALA A 27 6.84 10.13 5.43
N ALA A 28 6.47 8.99 6.01
CA ALA A 28 7.09 8.48 7.23
C ALA A 28 8.57 8.14 7.03
N SER A 29 8.91 7.46 5.93
CA SER A 29 10.30 7.16 5.57
C SER A 29 11.12 8.44 5.34
N ALA A 30 10.57 9.45 4.68
CA ALA A 30 11.23 10.74 4.46
C ALA A 30 11.51 11.46 5.80
N LEU A 31 10.55 11.47 6.73
CA LEU A 31 10.71 12.05 8.06
C LEU A 31 11.79 11.33 8.88
N LEU A 32 11.84 10.00 8.83
CA LEU A 32 12.86 9.21 9.53
C LEU A 32 14.25 9.46 8.95
N ARG A 33 14.37 9.54 7.63
CA ARG A 33 15.63 9.89 6.95
C ARG A 33 16.10 11.30 7.31
N GLN A 34 15.20 12.28 7.42
CA GLN A 34 15.53 13.62 7.90
C GLN A 34 16.09 13.62 9.33
N ARG A 35 15.68 12.65 10.16
CA ARG A 35 16.21 12.45 11.52
C ARG A 35 17.48 11.60 11.57
N GLY A 36 18.04 11.21 10.43
CA GLY A 36 19.23 10.36 10.32
C GLY A 36 18.98 8.87 10.54
N ILE A 37 17.71 8.44 10.64
CA ILE A 37 17.32 7.05 10.84
C ILE A 37 16.99 6.43 9.47
N ALA A 38 18.03 5.97 8.77
CA ALA A 38 17.90 5.31 7.47
C ALA A 38 18.02 3.78 7.61
N VAL A 39 17.04 3.15 8.26
CA VAL A 39 17.02 1.70 8.49
C VAL A 39 16.02 1.04 7.54
N ASN A 40 16.54 0.25 6.59
CA ASN A 40 15.72 -0.37 5.54
C ASN A 40 14.58 -1.27 6.08
N TRP A 41 14.82 -1.96 7.19
CA TRP A 41 13.82 -2.78 7.87
C TRP A 41 12.69 -1.97 8.50
N LEU A 42 13.00 -0.75 8.97
CA LEU A 42 12.01 0.13 9.58
C LEU A 42 11.01 0.62 8.52
N GLU A 43 11.48 0.94 7.32
CA GLU A 43 10.59 1.34 6.22
C GLU A 43 9.65 0.20 5.79
N LEU A 44 10.11 -1.06 5.88
CA LEU A 44 9.28 -2.24 5.61
C LEU A 44 8.18 -2.42 6.69
N LEU A 45 8.53 -2.18 7.96
CA LEU A 45 7.56 -2.17 9.06
C LEU A 45 6.54 -1.04 8.91
N LEU A 46 6.96 0.14 8.46
CA LEU A 46 6.07 1.27 8.16
C LEU A 46 5.08 0.91 7.05
N LEU A 47 5.54 0.26 5.98
CA LEU A 47 4.67 -0.20 4.90
C LEU A 47 3.62 -1.19 5.43
N THR A 48 4.07 -2.13 6.27
CA THR A 48 3.21 -3.14 6.89
C THR A 48 2.13 -2.49 7.76
N PHE A 49 2.54 -1.55 8.62
CA PHE A 49 1.63 -0.81 9.48
C PHE A 49 0.63 0.04 8.69
N SER A 50 1.10 0.75 7.66
CA SER A 50 0.26 1.58 6.79
C SER A 50 -0.76 0.76 6.01
N ALA A 51 -0.33 -0.38 5.44
CA ALA A 51 -1.18 -1.33 4.75
C ALA A 51 -2.25 -1.92 5.69
N ALA A 52 -1.86 -2.28 6.92
CA ALA A 52 -2.79 -2.81 7.92
C ALA A 52 -3.82 -1.76 8.36
N ALA A 53 -3.37 -0.54 8.67
CA ALA A 53 -4.23 0.57 9.08
C ALA A 53 -5.26 0.92 8.00
N ILE A 54 -4.85 0.94 6.73
CA ILE A 54 -5.76 1.21 5.62
C ILE A 54 -6.69 0.04 5.36
N GLY A 55 -6.23 -1.22 5.49
CA GLY A 55 -7.10 -2.39 5.45
C GLY A 55 -8.20 -2.34 6.50
N TRP A 56 -7.88 -1.94 7.73
CA TRP A 56 -8.86 -1.68 8.79
C TRP A 56 -9.80 -0.52 8.47
N LEU A 57 -9.29 0.60 7.95
CA LEU A 57 -10.10 1.74 7.56
C LEU A 57 -11.11 1.38 6.46
N ILE A 58 -10.70 0.58 5.48
CA ILE A 58 -11.58 0.06 4.42
C ILE A 58 -12.68 -0.83 5.03
N ARG A 59 -12.34 -1.69 6.00
CA ARG A 59 -13.31 -2.54 6.70
C ARG A 59 -14.38 -1.71 7.42
N LEU A 60 -13.95 -0.68 8.17
CA LEU A 60 -14.86 0.22 8.87
C LEU A 60 -15.77 0.97 7.92
N SER A 61 -15.23 1.41 6.77
CA SER A 61 -15.96 2.20 5.79
C SER A 61 -16.92 1.36 4.93
N ARG A 62 -16.57 0.10 4.63
CA ARG A 62 -17.28 -0.74 3.64
C ARG A 62 -17.45 -2.19 4.09
N LYS A 63 -18.20 -2.44 5.17
CA LYS A 63 -18.42 -3.79 5.73
C LYS A 63 -18.73 -4.90 4.70
N LEU A 64 -19.57 -4.63 3.70
CA LEU A 64 -19.99 -5.62 2.69
C LEU A 64 -19.02 -5.78 1.51
N ARG A 65 -18.10 -4.82 1.30
CA ARG A 65 -17.16 -4.79 0.16
C ARG A 65 -15.73 -4.50 0.56
N ALA A 66 -15.40 -4.75 1.82
CA ALA A 66 -14.09 -4.46 2.38
C ALA A 66 -13.00 -5.22 1.64
N LEU A 67 -13.23 -6.52 1.41
CA LEU A 67 -12.27 -7.43 0.78
C LEU A 67 -11.96 -7.06 -0.69
N PRO A 68 -12.93 -6.87 -1.60
CA PRO A 68 -12.60 -6.46 -2.97
C PRO A 68 -11.97 -5.06 -3.03
N THR A 69 -12.41 -4.11 -2.21
CA THR A 69 -11.80 -2.76 -2.15
C THR A 69 -10.35 -2.83 -1.64
N ALA A 70 -10.07 -3.68 -0.65
CA ALA A 70 -8.73 -3.87 -0.09
C ALA A 70 -7.79 -4.58 -1.07
N LEU A 71 -8.30 -5.52 -1.88
CA LEU A 71 -7.53 -6.13 -2.96
C LEU A 71 -7.13 -5.09 -4.01
N VAL A 72 -8.07 -4.25 -4.46
CA VAL A 72 -7.75 -3.18 -5.42
C VAL A 72 -6.74 -2.20 -4.82
N SER A 73 -6.90 -1.82 -3.56
CA SER A 73 -5.96 -0.96 -2.84
C SER A 73 -4.55 -1.57 -2.79
N GLY A 74 -4.45 -2.85 -2.42
CA GLY A 74 -3.17 -3.57 -2.39
C GLY A 74 -2.51 -3.66 -3.77
N ILE A 75 -3.29 -3.93 -4.82
CA ILE A 75 -2.82 -3.95 -6.22
C ILE A 75 -2.29 -2.57 -6.61
N VAL A 76 -3.05 -1.50 -6.37
CA VAL A 76 -2.64 -0.13 -6.72
C VAL A 76 -1.35 0.25 -5.99
N SER A 77 -1.25 -0.03 -4.69
CA SER A 77 -0.03 0.20 -3.91
C SER A 77 1.16 -0.57 -4.50
N ALA A 78 1.00 -1.87 -4.79
CA ALA A 78 2.04 -2.70 -5.36
C ALA A 78 2.44 -2.24 -6.78
N SER A 79 1.48 -1.81 -7.61
CA SER A 79 1.75 -1.26 -8.94
C SER A 79 2.57 0.03 -8.87
N VAL A 80 2.28 0.92 -7.92
CA VAL A 80 3.07 2.14 -7.71
C VAL A 80 4.50 1.82 -7.26
N ILE A 81 4.64 0.88 -6.32
CA ILE A 81 5.95 0.41 -5.85
C ILE A 81 6.76 -0.18 -7.02
N LEU A 82 6.14 -1.07 -7.81
CA LEU A 82 6.76 -1.69 -8.98
C LEU A 82 7.15 -0.65 -10.04
N PHE A 83 6.26 0.31 -10.31
CA PHE A 83 6.54 1.38 -11.26
C PHE A 83 7.75 2.20 -10.85
N LEU A 84 7.87 2.56 -9.57
CA LEU A 84 9.02 3.30 -9.06
C LEU A 84 10.31 2.48 -9.09
N TRP A 85 10.22 1.18 -8.79
CA TRP A 85 11.36 0.28 -8.90
C TRP A 85 11.90 0.19 -10.33
N LEU A 86 11.01 0.05 -11.31
CA LEU A 86 11.36 -0.06 -12.73
C LEU A 86 11.87 1.27 -13.33
N THR A 87 11.35 2.41 -12.87
CA THR A 87 11.69 3.74 -13.42
C THR A 87 12.86 4.42 -12.72
N SER A 88 13.25 3.98 -11.51
CA SER A 88 14.36 4.56 -10.75
C SER A 88 15.53 3.60 -10.48
N PRO A 89 15.96 2.72 -11.43
CA PRO A 89 16.94 1.66 -11.16
C PRO A 89 18.35 2.17 -10.83
N HIS A 90 18.64 3.47 -10.99
CA HIS A 90 19.95 4.08 -10.69
C HIS A 90 19.93 4.96 -9.43
N ASN A 91 18.79 5.03 -8.73
CA ASN A 91 18.72 5.79 -7.48
C ASN A 91 19.16 4.88 -6.34
N ALA A 92 20.46 4.90 -5.99
CA ALA A 92 21.02 4.22 -4.81
C ALA A 92 20.35 4.66 -3.48
N ALA A 93 19.46 5.65 -3.54
CA ALA A 93 18.62 6.12 -2.44
C ALA A 93 17.32 5.31 -2.23
N LEU A 94 16.86 4.50 -3.18
CA LEU A 94 15.63 3.71 -3.02
C LEU A 94 15.92 2.40 -2.29
N ASN A 95 15.21 2.17 -1.19
CA ASN A 95 15.39 0.98 -0.37
C ASN A 95 14.91 -0.28 -1.11
N PRO A 96 15.79 -1.24 -1.43
CA PRO A 96 15.44 -2.43 -2.21
C PRO A 96 14.44 -3.35 -1.49
N LEU A 97 14.35 -3.28 -0.16
CA LEU A 97 13.35 -4.04 0.59
C LEU A 97 11.95 -3.45 0.41
N LEU A 98 11.83 -2.12 0.41
CA LEU A 98 10.55 -1.44 0.23
C LEU A 98 10.09 -1.43 -1.22
N PHE A 99 11.02 -1.24 -2.16
CA PHE A 99 10.69 -1.15 -3.59
C PHE A 99 10.80 -2.49 -4.34
N GLY A 100 11.35 -3.53 -3.71
CA GLY A 100 11.47 -4.87 -4.30
C GLY A 100 10.34 -5.82 -3.94
N LEU A 101 10.60 -7.12 -4.16
CA LEU A 101 9.68 -8.21 -3.85
C LEU A 101 9.06 -8.16 -2.44
N PRO A 102 9.79 -7.82 -1.36
CA PRO A 102 9.20 -7.79 -0.03
C PRO A 102 8.10 -6.73 0.12
N GLY A 103 8.32 -5.52 -0.40
CA GLY A 103 7.32 -4.46 -0.38
C GLY A 103 6.08 -4.79 -1.22
N LEU A 104 6.28 -5.41 -2.39
CA LEU A 104 5.16 -5.90 -3.22
C LEU A 104 4.32 -6.94 -2.49
N ALA A 105 4.97 -7.91 -1.85
CA ALA A 105 4.29 -8.95 -1.09
C ALA A 105 3.48 -8.36 0.07
N ILE A 106 4.04 -7.39 0.81
CA ILE A 106 3.37 -6.73 1.93
C ILE A 106 2.14 -5.95 1.45
N SER A 107 2.28 -5.12 0.41
CA SER A 107 1.16 -4.35 -0.13
C SER A 107 0.00 -5.23 -0.59
N LEU A 108 0.31 -6.36 -1.23
CA LEU A 108 -0.69 -7.30 -1.74
C LEU A 108 -1.32 -8.18 -0.66
N LEU A 109 -0.57 -8.57 0.38
CA LEU A 109 -1.05 -9.53 1.38
C LEU A 109 -1.66 -8.83 2.59
N ILE A 110 -1.02 -7.81 3.14
CA ILE A 110 -1.41 -7.22 4.42
C ILE A 110 -2.69 -6.41 4.30
N THR A 111 -2.84 -5.62 3.24
CA THR A 111 -4.04 -4.81 3.00
C THR A 111 -5.34 -5.63 2.98
N PRO A 112 -5.46 -6.72 2.19
CA PRO A 112 -6.66 -7.56 2.21
C PRO A 112 -6.77 -8.42 3.47
N LEU A 113 -5.65 -8.84 4.08
CA LEU A 113 -5.68 -9.66 5.29
C LEU A 113 -6.20 -8.87 6.48
N ALA A 114 -5.78 -7.61 6.64
CA ALA A 114 -6.30 -6.69 7.64
C ALA A 114 -7.77 -6.34 7.40
N ALA A 115 -8.22 -6.23 6.15
CA ALA A 115 -9.62 -5.97 5.83
C ALA A 115 -10.56 -7.16 6.11
N ARG A 116 -10.00 -8.38 6.25
CA ARG A 116 -10.75 -9.63 6.46
C ARG A 116 -10.97 -9.97 7.95
N GLN A 117 -9.94 -9.76 8.78
CA GLN A 117 -10.04 -9.90 10.24
C GLN A 117 -11.06 -8.93 10.77
#